data_AF-A0A8H9WFU5-F1
#
_entry.id   AF-A0A8H9WFU5-F1
#
_cell.length_a   1.000
_cell.length_b   1.000
_cell.length_c   1.000
_cell.angle_alpha   90.00
_cell.angle_beta   90.00
_cell.angle_gamma   90.00
#
_symmetry.space_group_name_H-M   'P 1'
#
loop_
_entity.id
_entity.type
_entity.pdbx_description
1 polymer ?
#
loop_
_entity_poly.entity_id
_entity_poly.type
_entity_poly.pdbx_seq_one_letter_code
_entity_poly.pdbx_strand_id
1 'polypeptide(L)'
;MDVMLIGYLVAATVVGFVSAWLLTTHKHNKESEALAKEHEEFVGVLTTQIVKKYEEKDAMSSQFDLANKIKASGSMAKFNQAFLDAGRAVEMVSGELKSASDNVTNSFETLPLIQSSSKKMSQAAEASKMKMDELSGMGETWKESMKILETIQDCITDIHEKSSQIRDVSGEANLLALNASIEAARAGEHGRGFAVVAEHMRALSLKSEKGTVEINESVSTAIAQVDSIIKGISNNIKQLVSSVEDTSQVFSEIEVEVIEIDNAVANSITSANMAEQDFKSINETVNAQLESISELLADVMGEISGHNMTKVRPGDDIAGMEVIDVRRPEEFNGELGHIKGAELLCLQDDLEKKLTEKDRTKKYLFVCRSGGRSARASRIAMALQFERVYNLDGGMLAWCEKFGKP
;
A
#
# COMPACT_ATOMS: atom_id res chain seq x y z
N MET A 1 -125.78 -83.44 10.03
CA MET A 1 -124.56 -83.61 10.83
C MET A 1 -123.37 -83.57 9.87
N ASP A 2 -122.55 -82.53 9.73
CA ASP A 2 -122.56 -81.19 10.31
C ASP A 2 -121.73 -80.23 9.43
N VAL A 3 -122.39 -79.25 8.81
CA VAL A 3 -121.75 -78.11 8.14
C VAL A 3 -120.99 -77.22 9.16
N MET A 4 -121.33 -77.32 10.45
CA MET A 4 -120.65 -76.60 11.54
C MET A 4 -119.23 -77.12 11.83
N LEU A 5 -118.93 -78.40 11.61
CA LEU A 5 -117.62 -78.97 11.92
C LEU A 5 -116.54 -78.48 10.94
N ILE A 6 -116.90 -78.35 9.66
CA ILE A 6 -116.00 -77.85 8.60
C ILE A 6 -115.71 -76.35 8.82
N GLY A 7 -116.70 -75.56 9.23
CA GLY A 7 -116.50 -74.15 9.56
C GLY A 7 -115.50 -73.92 10.69
N TYR A 8 -115.55 -74.75 11.74
CA TYR A 8 -114.60 -74.68 12.85
C TYR A 8 -113.16 -75.06 12.46
N LEU A 9 -113.00 -76.07 11.59
CA LEU A 9 -111.70 -76.54 11.13
C LEU A 9 -111.01 -75.51 10.21
N VAL A 10 -111.79 -74.81 9.37
CA VAL A 10 -111.28 -73.71 8.53
C VAL A 10 -110.96 -72.47 9.38
N ALA A 11 -111.79 -72.14 10.36
CA ALA A 11 -111.50 -71.02 11.26
C ALA A 11 -110.23 -71.25 12.09
N ALA A 12 -110.02 -72.47 12.61
CA ALA A 12 -108.83 -72.81 13.40
C ALA A 12 -107.54 -72.76 12.58
N THR A 13 -107.57 -73.21 11.31
CA THR A 13 -106.39 -73.16 10.43
C THR A 13 -106.05 -71.72 10.02
N VAL A 14 -107.06 -70.89 9.73
CA VAL A 14 -106.86 -69.46 9.41
C VAL A 14 -106.31 -68.71 10.62
N VAL A 15 -106.86 -68.92 11.82
CA VAL A 15 -106.35 -68.30 13.06
C VAL A 15 -104.92 -68.76 13.34
N GLY A 16 -104.60 -70.04 13.15
CA GLY A 16 -103.24 -70.57 13.28
C GLY A 16 -102.26 -69.95 12.28
N PHE A 17 -102.67 -69.75 11.02
CA PHE A 17 -101.82 -69.12 10.00
C PHE A 17 -101.60 -67.63 10.27
N VAL A 18 -102.65 -66.91 10.67
CA VAL A 18 -102.56 -65.47 10.98
C VAL A 18 -101.72 -65.24 12.23
N SER A 19 -101.85 -66.08 13.26
CA SER A 19 -101.01 -65.98 14.46
C SER A 19 -99.56 -66.37 14.19
N ALA A 20 -99.30 -67.41 13.38
CA ALA A 20 -97.94 -67.75 12.93
C ALA A 20 -97.32 -66.64 12.06
N TRP A 21 -98.10 -66.02 11.17
CA TRP A 21 -97.67 -64.90 10.33
C TRP A 21 -97.41 -63.62 11.14
N LEU A 22 -98.26 -63.31 12.13
CA LEU A 22 -98.07 -62.20 13.07
C LEU A 22 -96.83 -62.40 13.94
N LEU A 23 -96.58 -63.62 14.43
CA LEU A 23 -95.40 -63.94 15.22
C LEU A 23 -94.11 -63.85 14.40
N THR A 24 -94.13 -64.30 13.14
CA THR A 24 -92.97 -64.20 12.24
C THR A 24 -92.70 -62.77 11.80
N THR A 25 -93.74 -61.99 11.45
CA THR A 25 -93.60 -60.57 11.09
C THR A 25 -93.14 -59.71 12.27
N HIS A 26 -93.67 -59.93 13.49
CA HIS A 26 -93.23 -59.19 14.68
C HIS A 26 -91.77 -59.50 15.06
N LYS A 27 -91.34 -60.76 14.90
CA LYS A 27 -89.93 -61.15 15.11
C LYS A 27 -89.01 -60.50 14.07
N HIS A 28 -89.41 -60.51 12.80
CA HIS A 28 -88.63 -59.84 11.75
C HIS A 28 -88.56 -58.33 11.93
N ASN A 29 -89.64 -57.68 12.40
CA ASN A 29 -89.63 -56.25 12.67
C ASN A 29 -88.67 -55.89 13.81
N LYS A 30 -88.67 -56.66 14.91
CA LYS A 30 -87.71 -56.47 16.02
C LYS A 30 -86.26 -56.69 15.59
N GLU A 31 -85.99 -57.70 14.77
CA GLU A 31 -84.65 -57.93 14.22
C GLU A 31 -84.23 -56.78 13.27
N SER A 32 -85.17 -56.24 12.48
CA SER A 32 -84.90 -55.10 11.59
C SER A 32 -84.66 -53.76 12.32
N GLU A 33 -85.40 -53.49 13.40
CA GLU A 33 -85.21 -52.30 14.24
C GLU A 33 -83.90 -52.38 15.04
N ALA A 34 -83.56 -53.57 15.54
CA ALA A 34 -82.28 -53.81 16.22
C ALA A 34 -81.10 -53.61 15.25
N LEU A 35 -81.20 -54.14 14.02
CA LEU A 35 -80.19 -53.97 12.98
C LEU A 35 -80.07 -52.51 12.53
N ALA A 36 -81.18 -51.78 12.41
CA ALA A 36 -81.17 -50.36 12.05
C ALA A 36 -80.47 -49.51 13.13
N LYS A 37 -80.72 -49.82 14.41
CA LYS A 37 -80.10 -49.13 15.54
C LYS A 37 -78.61 -49.42 15.66
N GLU A 38 -78.20 -50.67 15.42
CA GLU A 38 -76.79 -51.05 15.34
C GLU A 38 -76.09 -50.38 14.15
N HIS A 39 -76.78 -50.24 13.01
CA HIS A 39 -76.26 -49.54 11.84
C HIS A 39 -76.14 -48.02 12.07
N GLU A 40 -77.10 -47.40 12.76
CA GLU A 40 -77.06 -45.98 13.11
C GLU A 40 -75.92 -45.69 14.11
N GLU A 41 -75.72 -46.57 15.10
CA GLU A 41 -74.60 -46.50 16.03
C GLU A 41 -73.25 -46.70 15.30
N PHE A 42 -73.17 -47.67 14.39
CA PHE A 42 -71.98 -47.91 13.57
C PHE A 42 -71.66 -46.74 12.62
N VAL A 43 -72.68 -46.16 11.98
CA VAL A 43 -72.53 -44.96 11.14
C VAL A 43 -72.13 -43.74 11.97
N GLY A 44 -72.66 -43.58 13.18
CA GLY A 44 -72.25 -42.52 14.12
C GLY A 44 -70.79 -42.66 14.55
N VAL A 45 -70.35 -43.87 14.87
CA VAL A 45 -68.95 -44.17 15.21
C VAL A 45 -68.03 -43.92 14.00
N LEU A 46 -68.41 -44.39 12.81
CA LEU A 46 -67.64 -44.15 11.57
C LEU A 46 -67.55 -42.66 11.23
N THR A 47 -68.64 -41.91 11.34
CA THR A 47 -68.65 -40.47 11.08
C THR A 47 -67.72 -39.73 12.03
N THR A 48 -67.74 -40.09 13.31
CA THR A 48 -66.84 -39.52 14.32
C THR A 48 -65.37 -39.87 14.04
N GLN A 49 -65.09 -41.11 13.63
CA GLN A 49 -63.73 -41.53 13.25
C GLN A 49 -63.24 -40.81 11.98
N ILE A 50 -64.11 -40.59 10.99
CA ILE A 50 -63.78 -39.86 9.76
C ILE A 50 -63.48 -38.38 10.07
N VAL A 51 -64.35 -37.69 10.81
CA VAL A 51 -64.12 -36.28 11.20
C VAL A 51 -62.80 -36.13 11.96
N LYS A 52 -62.54 -37.01 12.94
CA LYS A 52 -61.27 -37.01 13.68
C LYS A 52 -60.06 -37.23 12.78
N LYS A 53 -60.16 -38.12 11.78
CA LYS A 53 -59.10 -38.35 10.79
C LYS A 53 -58.85 -37.15 9.88
N TYR A 54 -59.90 -36.40 9.54
CA TYR A 54 -59.78 -35.15 8.77
C TYR A 54 -59.13 -34.04 9.60
N GLU A 55 -59.52 -33.87 10.88
CA GLU A 55 -58.89 -32.91 11.80
C GLU A 55 -57.40 -33.24 12.04
N GLU A 56 -57.07 -34.52 12.22
CA GLU A 56 -55.67 -35.00 12.32
C GLU A 56 -54.86 -34.66 11.05
N LYS A 57 -55.47 -34.78 9.86
CA LYS A 57 -54.85 -34.44 8.58
C LYS A 57 -54.60 -32.94 8.44
N ASP A 58 -55.55 -32.09 8.80
CA ASP A 58 -55.41 -30.63 8.73
C ASP A 58 -54.40 -30.10 9.74
N ALA A 59 -54.37 -30.68 10.95
CA ALA A 59 -53.34 -30.40 11.95
C ALA A 59 -51.94 -30.81 11.45
N MET A 60 -51.84 -31.97 10.80
CA MET A 60 -50.57 -32.46 10.21
C MET A 60 -50.11 -31.60 9.03
N SER A 61 -51.02 -31.16 8.16
CA SER A 61 -50.76 -30.18 7.09
C SER A 61 -50.20 -28.88 7.66
N SER A 62 -50.86 -28.32 8.68
CA SER A 62 -50.45 -27.08 9.32
C SER A 62 -49.10 -27.20 10.03
N GLN A 63 -48.81 -28.35 10.66
CA GLN A 63 -47.50 -28.63 11.24
C GLN A 63 -46.40 -28.76 10.17
N PHE A 64 -46.70 -29.35 9.02
CA PHE A 64 -45.75 -29.46 7.91
C PHE A 64 -45.41 -28.09 7.33
N ASP A 65 -46.41 -27.23 7.16
CA ASP A 65 -46.22 -25.84 6.72
C ASP A 65 -45.41 -25.03 7.74
N LEU A 66 -45.71 -25.18 9.04
CA LEU A 66 -44.95 -24.53 10.11
C LEU A 66 -43.50 -25.04 10.16
N ALA A 67 -43.28 -26.35 10.04
CA ALA A 67 -41.94 -26.95 10.02
C ALA A 67 -41.13 -26.48 8.80
N ASN A 68 -41.76 -26.34 7.63
CA ASN A 68 -41.13 -25.78 6.44
C ASN A 68 -40.80 -24.30 6.62
N LYS A 69 -41.71 -23.50 7.19
CA LYS A 69 -41.44 -22.09 7.54
C LYS A 69 -40.32 -21.93 8.56
N ILE A 70 -40.25 -22.78 9.59
CA ILE A 70 -39.18 -22.76 10.59
C ILE A 70 -37.84 -23.16 9.96
N LYS A 71 -37.81 -24.20 9.12
CA LYS A 71 -36.59 -24.59 8.39
C LYS A 71 -36.14 -23.49 7.43
N ALA A 72 -37.06 -22.87 6.70
CA ALA A 72 -36.78 -21.73 5.85
C ALA A 72 -36.23 -20.54 6.67
N SER A 73 -36.84 -20.23 7.82
CA SER A 73 -36.37 -19.17 8.74
C SER A 73 -34.99 -19.45 9.33
N GLY A 74 -34.67 -20.71 9.65
CA GLY A 74 -33.35 -21.11 10.16
C GLY A 74 -32.25 -21.06 9.09
N SER A 75 -32.55 -21.52 7.88
CA SER A 75 -31.65 -21.36 6.72
C SER A 75 -31.46 -19.90 6.34
N MET A 76 -32.52 -19.09 6.47
CA MET A 76 -32.50 -17.65 6.23
C MET A 76 -31.61 -16.90 7.22
N ALA A 77 -31.68 -17.22 8.51
CA ALA A 77 -30.81 -16.64 9.52
C ALA A 77 -29.32 -16.94 9.23
N LYS A 78 -29.00 -18.18 8.82
CA LYS A 78 -27.64 -18.58 8.43
C LYS A 78 -27.16 -17.87 7.17
N PHE A 79 -28.01 -17.75 6.16
CA PHE A 79 -27.69 -17.04 4.91
C PHE A 79 -27.48 -15.54 5.15
N ASN A 80 -28.33 -14.90 5.96
CA ASN A 80 -28.15 -13.50 6.33
C ASN A 80 -26.83 -13.27 7.07
N GLN A 81 -26.48 -14.15 8.02
CA GLN A 81 -25.21 -14.07 8.72
C GLN A 81 -24.02 -14.17 7.75
N ALA A 82 -24.04 -15.14 6.84
CA ALA A 82 -22.99 -15.31 5.83
C ALA A 82 -22.87 -14.08 4.91
N PHE A 83 -23.98 -13.42 4.60
CA PHE A 83 -23.98 -12.19 3.81
C PHE A 83 -23.39 -11.00 4.58
N LEU A 84 -23.75 -10.83 5.85
CA LEU A 84 -23.18 -9.77 6.70
C LEU A 84 -21.67 -9.98 6.84
N ASP A 85 -21.23 -11.22 7.00
CA ASP A 85 -19.82 -11.60 7.05
C ASP A 85 -19.11 -11.28 5.72
N ALA A 86 -19.73 -11.60 4.58
CA ALA A 86 -19.21 -11.24 3.26
C ALA A 86 -19.10 -9.72 3.06
N GLY A 87 -20.11 -8.96 3.50
CA GLY A 87 -20.09 -7.49 3.44
C GLY A 87 -18.95 -6.88 4.26
N ARG A 88 -18.70 -7.41 5.47
CA ARG A 88 -17.57 -6.99 6.31
C ARG A 88 -16.22 -7.35 5.69
N ALA A 89 -16.09 -8.54 5.13
CA ALA A 89 -14.87 -8.96 4.44
C ALA A 89 -14.54 -8.04 3.26
N VAL A 90 -15.55 -7.63 2.48
CA VAL A 90 -15.34 -6.69 1.37
C VAL A 90 -14.95 -5.29 1.84
N GLU A 91 -15.55 -4.78 2.92
CA GLU A 91 -15.16 -3.49 3.48
C GLU A 91 -13.70 -3.49 3.96
N MET A 92 -13.27 -4.60 4.57
CA MET A 92 -11.88 -4.79 4.97
C MET A 92 -10.94 -4.77 3.74
N VAL A 93 -11.24 -5.55 2.70
CA VAL A 93 -10.47 -5.56 1.44
C VAL A 93 -10.43 -4.18 0.80
N SER A 94 -11.53 -3.43 0.82
CA SER A 94 -11.59 -2.06 0.27
C SER A 94 -10.70 -1.08 1.06
N GLY A 95 -10.63 -1.23 2.38
CA GLY A 95 -9.75 -0.44 3.24
C GLY A 95 -8.26 -0.74 3.02
N GLU A 96 -7.91 -2.03 2.90
CA GLU A 96 -6.55 -2.47 2.56
C GLU A 96 -6.14 -1.96 1.17
N LEU A 97 -7.04 -2.07 0.18
CA LEU A 97 -6.82 -1.59 -1.18
C LEU A 97 -6.56 -0.07 -1.22
N LYS A 98 -7.34 0.70 -0.44
CA LYS A 98 -7.15 2.14 -0.34
C LYS A 98 -5.78 2.49 0.27
N SER A 99 -5.41 1.81 1.35
CA SER A 99 -4.11 2.00 2.00
C SER A 99 -2.95 1.64 1.07
N ALA A 100 -3.08 0.55 0.31
CA ALA A 100 -2.09 0.15 -0.68
C ALA A 100 -1.98 1.15 -1.85
N SER A 101 -3.11 1.71 -2.32
CA SER A 101 -3.16 2.78 -3.31
C SER A 101 -2.47 4.07 -2.84
N ASP A 102 -2.68 4.45 -1.58
CA ASP A 102 -2.02 5.62 -0.99
C ASP A 102 -0.50 5.40 -0.89
N ASN A 103 -0.04 4.19 -0.54
CA ASN A 103 1.38 3.85 -0.52
C ASN A 103 2.04 3.93 -1.91
N VAL A 104 1.34 3.48 -2.96
CA VAL A 104 1.83 3.61 -4.35
C VAL A 104 1.89 5.09 -4.76
N THR A 105 0.88 5.89 -4.41
CA THR A 105 0.86 7.33 -4.68
C THR A 105 2.02 8.04 -4.00
N ASN A 106 2.28 7.75 -2.73
CA ASN A 106 3.42 8.32 -2.01
C ASN A 106 4.77 7.90 -2.63
N SER A 107 4.86 6.67 -3.14
CA SER A 107 6.05 6.22 -3.88
C SER A 107 6.28 7.06 -5.15
N PHE A 108 5.22 7.42 -5.89
CA PHE A 108 5.32 8.31 -7.05
C PHE A 108 5.87 9.70 -6.71
N GLU A 109 5.56 10.24 -5.54
CA GLU A 109 6.10 11.56 -5.14
C GLU A 109 7.62 11.49 -4.86
N THR A 110 8.12 10.34 -4.42
CA THR A 110 9.55 10.16 -4.09
C THR A 110 10.44 9.84 -5.30
N LEU A 111 9.90 9.20 -6.34
CA LEU A 111 10.67 8.77 -7.52
C LEU A 111 11.34 9.93 -8.29
N PRO A 112 10.68 11.08 -8.54
CA PRO A 112 11.31 12.24 -9.16
C PRO A 112 12.46 12.82 -8.33
N LEU A 113 12.36 12.75 -6.99
CA LEU A 113 13.43 13.20 -6.10
C LEU A 113 14.66 12.31 -6.26
N ILE A 114 14.48 10.99 -6.28
CA ILE A 114 15.56 10.02 -6.52
C ILE A 114 16.20 10.27 -7.89
N GLN A 115 15.40 10.43 -8.95
CA GLN A 115 15.91 10.71 -10.30
C GLN A 115 16.68 12.04 -10.36
N SER A 116 16.19 13.08 -9.69
CA SER A 116 16.90 14.36 -9.61
C SER A 116 18.23 14.24 -8.85
N SER A 117 18.28 13.39 -7.83
CA SER A 117 19.47 13.12 -7.03
C SER A 117 20.50 12.31 -7.83
N SER A 118 20.04 11.28 -8.56
CA SER A 118 20.84 10.50 -9.51
C SER A 118 21.50 11.41 -10.56
N LYS A 119 20.72 12.32 -11.17
CA LYS A 119 21.24 13.31 -12.11
C LYS A 119 22.30 14.22 -11.50
N LYS A 120 22.09 14.72 -10.28
CA LYS A 120 23.10 15.53 -9.56
C LYS A 120 24.36 14.74 -9.27
N MET A 121 24.23 13.46 -8.93
CA MET A 121 25.35 12.54 -8.69
C MET A 121 26.15 12.31 -9.97
N SER A 122 25.49 12.07 -11.10
CA SER A 122 26.13 11.98 -12.42
C SER A 122 26.89 13.25 -12.79
N GLN A 123 26.29 14.42 -12.58
CA GLN A 123 26.95 15.71 -12.85
C GLN A 123 28.17 15.94 -11.93
N ALA A 124 28.07 15.54 -10.66
CA ALA A 124 29.17 15.62 -9.72
C ALA A 124 30.31 14.66 -10.07
N ALA A 125 29.99 13.47 -10.61
CA ALA A 125 30.97 12.52 -11.10
C ALA A 125 31.75 13.07 -12.30
N GLU A 126 31.04 13.60 -13.30
CA GLU A 126 31.66 14.21 -14.48
C GLU A 126 32.53 15.42 -14.10
N ALA A 127 32.03 16.31 -13.23
CA ALA A 127 32.81 17.45 -12.75
C ALA A 127 34.07 17.03 -11.98
N SER A 128 33.98 15.95 -11.21
CA SER A 128 35.11 15.40 -10.47
C SER A 128 36.15 14.78 -11.40
N LYS A 129 35.72 14.09 -12.46
CA LYS A 129 36.60 13.56 -13.51
C LYS A 129 37.40 14.66 -14.21
N MET A 130 36.74 15.76 -14.59
CA MET A 130 37.44 16.93 -15.15
C MET A 130 38.49 17.50 -14.18
N LYS A 131 38.19 17.50 -12.87
CA LYS A 131 39.13 17.96 -11.84
C LYS A 131 40.31 17.00 -11.66
N MET A 132 40.10 15.69 -11.80
CA MET A 132 41.18 14.71 -11.79
C MET A 132 42.11 14.86 -12.98
N ASP A 133 41.57 15.11 -14.16
CA ASP A 133 42.38 15.37 -15.36
C ASP A 133 43.25 16.62 -15.17
N GLU A 134 42.70 17.67 -14.57
CA GLU A 134 43.44 18.89 -14.20
C GLU A 134 44.58 18.58 -13.19
N LEU A 135 44.30 17.77 -12.16
CA LEU A 135 45.30 17.34 -11.18
C LEU A 135 46.40 16.46 -11.82
N SER A 136 46.03 15.60 -12.76
CA SER A 136 46.99 14.80 -13.53
C SER A 136 47.94 15.71 -14.33
N GLY A 137 47.40 16.76 -14.97
CA GLY A 137 48.19 17.79 -15.65
C GLY A 137 49.11 18.59 -14.71
N MET A 138 48.71 18.82 -13.46
CA MET A 138 49.62 19.41 -12.45
C MET A 138 50.83 18.51 -12.17
N GLY A 139 50.65 17.19 -12.21
CA GLY A 139 51.74 16.23 -12.09
C GLY A 139 52.83 16.39 -13.16
N GLU A 140 52.46 16.71 -14.39
CA GLU A 140 53.41 17.03 -15.47
C GLU A 140 54.16 18.33 -15.20
N THR A 141 53.44 19.36 -14.72
CA THR A 141 54.04 20.67 -14.37
C THR A 141 55.07 20.52 -13.24
N TRP A 142 54.81 19.63 -12.27
CA TRP A 142 55.76 19.31 -11.22
C TRP A 142 56.98 18.54 -11.71
N LYS A 143 56.84 17.63 -12.68
CA LYS A 143 57.99 16.98 -13.33
C LYS A 143 58.91 17.99 -14.01
N GLU A 144 58.34 18.98 -14.71
CA GLU A 144 59.16 20.05 -15.32
C GLU A 144 59.85 20.90 -14.23
N SER A 145 59.15 21.19 -13.13
CA SER A 145 59.73 21.91 -11.99
C SER A 145 60.91 21.17 -11.36
N MET A 146 60.84 19.83 -11.26
CA MET A 146 61.97 19.00 -10.80
C MET A 146 63.17 19.12 -11.72
N LYS A 147 62.97 19.10 -13.04
CA LYS A 147 64.05 19.25 -14.03
C LYS A 147 64.76 20.60 -13.91
N ILE A 148 64.00 21.66 -13.63
CA ILE A 148 64.56 22.99 -13.34
C ILE A 148 65.40 22.96 -12.06
N LEU A 149 64.91 22.29 -11.00
CA LEU A 149 65.66 22.15 -9.74
C LEU A 149 66.94 21.34 -9.90
N GLU A 150 66.94 20.28 -10.71
CA GLU A 150 68.15 19.52 -11.08
C GLU A 150 69.15 20.44 -11.78
N THR A 151 68.69 21.26 -12.73
CA THR A 151 69.55 22.24 -13.42
C THR A 151 70.14 23.29 -12.45
N ILE A 152 69.36 23.73 -11.46
CA ILE A 152 69.84 24.64 -10.41
C ILE A 152 70.90 23.95 -9.54
N GLN A 153 70.70 22.68 -9.20
CA GLN A 153 71.65 21.89 -8.42
C GLN A 153 72.99 21.74 -9.16
N ASP A 154 72.96 21.50 -10.47
CA ASP A 154 74.16 21.45 -11.31
C ASP A 154 74.88 22.81 -11.31
N CYS A 155 74.16 23.91 -11.51
CA CYS A 155 74.72 25.27 -11.46
C CYS A 155 75.37 25.59 -10.11
N ILE A 156 74.76 25.18 -9.00
CA ILE A 156 75.33 25.39 -7.66
C ILE A 156 76.62 24.57 -7.48
N THR A 157 76.66 23.35 -8.03
CA THR A 157 77.85 22.49 -8.00
C THR A 157 78.99 23.11 -8.82
N ASP A 158 78.69 23.67 -9.99
CA ASP A 158 79.68 24.41 -10.79
C ASP A 158 80.23 25.63 -10.03
N ILE A 159 79.37 26.40 -9.34
CA ILE A 159 79.81 27.53 -8.50
C ILE A 159 80.75 27.04 -7.38
N HIS A 160 80.43 25.90 -6.76
CA HIS A 160 81.30 25.29 -5.74
C HIS A 160 82.70 25.00 -6.30
N GLU A 161 82.77 24.37 -7.49
CA GLU A 161 84.05 24.04 -8.13
C GLU A 161 84.85 25.31 -8.47
N LYS A 162 84.20 26.33 -9.04
CA LYS A 162 84.84 27.61 -9.37
C LYS A 162 85.31 28.36 -8.13
N SER A 163 84.54 28.35 -7.04
CA SER A 163 84.94 28.92 -5.76
C SER A 163 86.18 28.23 -5.18
N SER A 164 86.25 26.88 -5.28
CA SER A 164 87.45 26.14 -4.90
C SER A 164 88.68 26.53 -5.73
N GLN A 165 88.52 26.66 -7.05
CA GLN A 165 89.61 27.10 -7.93
C GLN A 165 90.12 28.51 -7.56
N ILE A 166 89.22 29.45 -7.23
CA ILE A 166 89.60 30.81 -6.78
C ILE A 166 90.35 30.74 -5.44
N ARG A 167 89.94 29.87 -4.52
CA ARG A 167 90.61 29.67 -3.24
C ARG A 167 92.05 29.20 -3.45
N ASP A 168 92.24 28.22 -4.33
CA ASP A 168 93.56 27.66 -4.63
C ASP A 168 94.49 28.71 -5.24
N VAL A 169 94.00 29.48 -6.22
CA VAL A 169 94.73 30.62 -6.81
C VAL A 169 95.06 31.69 -5.78
N SER A 170 94.13 31.99 -4.87
CA SER A 170 94.35 32.96 -3.79
C SER A 170 95.43 32.47 -2.82
N GLY A 171 95.46 31.16 -2.52
CA GLY A 171 96.49 30.51 -1.73
C GLY A 171 97.87 30.60 -2.39
N GLU A 172 97.97 30.31 -3.68
CA GLU A 172 99.21 30.47 -4.46
C GLU A 172 99.69 31.93 -4.46
N ALA A 173 98.79 32.88 -4.72
CA ALA A 173 99.12 34.31 -4.72
C ALA A 173 99.57 34.79 -3.33
N ASN A 174 98.98 34.29 -2.24
CA ASN A 174 99.41 34.56 -0.87
C ASN A 174 100.85 34.07 -0.61
N LEU A 175 101.18 32.87 -1.07
CA LEU A 175 102.54 32.31 -0.97
C LEU A 175 103.56 33.12 -1.80
N LEU A 176 103.19 33.50 -3.03
CA LEU A 176 104.03 34.36 -3.88
C LEU A 176 104.26 35.74 -3.25
N ALA A 177 103.21 36.36 -2.70
CA ALA A 177 103.31 37.64 -2.02
C ALA A 177 104.18 37.55 -0.75
N LEU A 178 104.09 36.46 0.00
CA LEU A 178 104.98 36.21 1.15
C LEU A 178 106.45 36.13 0.71
N ASN A 179 106.74 35.36 -0.34
CA ASN A 179 108.10 35.25 -0.89
C ASN A 179 108.62 36.61 -1.37
N ALA A 180 107.78 37.40 -2.02
CA ALA A 180 108.12 38.76 -2.46
C ALA A 180 108.39 39.71 -1.28
N SER A 181 107.59 39.65 -0.21
CA SER A 181 107.84 40.44 1.02
C SER A 181 109.17 40.08 1.68
N ILE A 182 109.53 38.79 1.71
CA ILE A 182 110.82 38.32 2.24
C ILE A 182 111.98 38.88 1.41
N GLU A 183 111.90 38.80 0.08
CA GLU A 183 112.98 39.27 -0.80
C GLU A 183 113.08 40.81 -0.79
N ALA A 184 111.94 41.51 -0.68
CA ALA A 184 111.92 42.96 -0.51
C ALA A 184 112.57 43.40 0.81
N ALA A 185 112.35 42.67 1.91
CA ALA A 185 113.04 42.91 3.17
C ALA A 185 114.56 42.65 3.06
N ARG A 186 114.94 41.62 2.29
CA ARG A 186 116.35 41.27 2.03
C ARG A 186 117.10 42.33 1.23
N ALA A 187 116.42 43.04 0.33
CA ALA A 187 116.98 44.15 -0.46
C ALA A 187 117.15 45.46 0.34
N GLY A 188 116.71 45.51 1.61
CA GLY A 188 116.89 46.66 2.50
C GLY A 188 116.16 47.92 2.01
N GLU A 189 116.84 49.07 2.02
CA GLU A 189 116.27 50.37 1.61
C GLU A 189 115.76 50.38 0.16
N HIS A 190 116.41 49.63 -0.75
CA HIS A 190 115.99 49.54 -2.15
C HIS A 190 114.70 48.72 -2.36
N GLY A 191 114.31 47.89 -1.39
CA GLY A 191 113.13 47.03 -1.46
C GLY A 191 111.85 47.63 -0.86
N ARG A 192 111.90 48.81 -0.22
CA ARG A 192 110.74 49.36 0.53
C ARG A 192 109.47 49.51 -0.30
N GLY A 193 109.57 49.95 -1.57
CA GLY A 193 108.42 50.05 -2.46
C GLY A 193 107.81 48.69 -2.80
N PHE A 194 108.64 47.68 -3.05
CA PHE A 194 108.19 46.31 -3.32
C PHE A 194 107.59 45.64 -2.08
N ALA A 195 108.11 45.92 -0.89
CA ALA A 195 107.55 45.40 0.36
C ALA A 195 106.11 45.86 0.59
N VAL A 196 105.80 47.12 0.28
CA VAL A 196 104.42 47.66 0.39
C VAL A 196 103.48 46.97 -0.60
N VAL A 197 103.92 46.77 -1.85
CA VAL A 197 103.10 46.07 -2.87
C VAL A 197 102.88 44.60 -2.50
N ALA A 198 103.91 43.92 -2.00
CA ALA A 198 103.83 42.54 -1.56
C ALA A 198 102.86 42.36 -0.38
N GLU A 199 102.90 43.26 0.60
CA GLU A 199 101.94 43.24 1.73
C GLU A 199 100.50 43.50 1.26
N HIS A 200 100.28 44.42 0.31
CA HIS A 200 98.96 44.65 -0.28
C HIS A 200 98.45 43.43 -1.06
N MET A 201 99.30 42.77 -1.85
CA MET A 201 98.93 41.53 -2.55
C MET A 201 98.57 40.42 -1.55
N ARG A 202 99.36 40.26 -0.49
CA ARG A 202 99.11 39.28 0.58
C ARG A 202 97.75 39.53 1.25
N ALA A 203 97.47 40.78 1.62
CA ALA A 203 96.18 41.15 2.21
C ALA A 203 95.00 40.91 1.26
N LEU A 204 95.17 41.16 -0.05
CA LEU A 204 94.14 40.89 -1.05
C LEU A 204 93.89 39.38 -1.21
N SER A 205 94.94 38.57 -1.25
CA SER A 205 94.84 37.12 -1.35
C SER A 205 94.13 36.50 -0.14
N LEU A 206 94.47 36.92 1.09
CA LEU A 206 93.79 36.48 2.31
C LEU A 206 92.31 36.90 2.34
N LYS A 207 92.00 38.11 1.83
CA LYS A 207 90.61 38.56 1.70
C LYS A 207 89.83 37.73 0.67
N SER A 208 90.46 37.37 -0.44
CA SER A 208 89.89 36.50 -1.47
C SER A 208 89.64 35.09 -0.94
N GLU A 209 90.60 34.51 -0.22
CA GLU A 209 90.46 33.20 0.44
C GLU A 209 89.29 33.21 1.44
N LYS A 210 89.20 34.23 2.29
CA LYS A 210 88.05 34.39 3.20
C LYS A 210 86.72 34.46 2.44
N GLY A 211 86.66 35.23 1.35
CA GLY A 211 85.45 35.33 0.52
C GLY A 211 85.03 33.99 -0.09
N THR A 212 85.98 33.18 -0.55
CA THR A 212 85.68 31.83 -1.07
C THR A 212 85.16 30.86 -0.01
N VAL A 213 85.59 31.00 1.25
CA VAL A 213 85.04 30.22 2.37
C VAL A 213 83.57 30.57 2.61
N GLU A 214 83.25 31.86 2.65
CA GLU A 214 81.87 32.35 2.84
C GLU A 214 80.95 31.93 1.66
N ILE A 215 81.49 31.92 0.43
CA ILE A 215 80.79 31.39 -0.74
C ILE A 215 80.52 29.89 -0.59
N ASN A 216 81.52 29.09 -0.18
CA ASN A 216 81.35 27.64 -0.03
C ASN A 216 80.33 27.27 1.05
N GLU A 217 80.26 28.02 2.14
CA GLU A 217 79.24 27.85 3.18
C GLU A 217 77.83 28.16 2.65
N SER A 218 77.69 29.26 1.90
CA SER A 218 76.43 29.63 1.24
C SER A 218 75.98 28.59 0.22
N VAL A 219 76.91 28.08 -0.58
CA VAL A 219 76.68 27.02 -1.57
C VAL A 219 76.26 25.72 -0.90
N SER A 220 76.93 25.30 0.16
CA SER A 220 76.57 24.09 0.92
C SER A 220 75.15 24.17 1.48
N THR A 221 74.77 25.36 1.97
CA THR A 221 73.41 25.62 2.44
C THR A 221 72.39 25.54 1.30
N ALA A 222 72.71 26.12 0.13
CA ALA A 222 71.85 26.08 -1.04
C ALA A 222 71.63 24.65 -1.57
N ILE A 223 72.67 23.81 -1.59
CA ILE A 223 72.56 22.38 -1.98
C ILE A 223 71.59 21.66 -1.04
N ALA A 224 71.74 21.83 0.27
CA ALA A 224 70.86 21.19 1.25
C ALA A 224 69.40 21.65 1.11
N GLN A 225 69.16 22.92 0.79
CA GLN A 225 67.83 23.45 0.54
C GLN A 225 67.20 22.87 -0.72
N VAL A 226 67.95 22.81 -1.83
CA VAL A 226 67.46 22.24 -3.10
C VAL A 226 67.14 20.75 -2.95
N ASP A 227 68.00 19.97 -2.28
CA ASP A 227 67.75 18.54 -2.01
C ASP A 227 66.48 18.34 -1.17
N SER A 228 66.27 19.18 -0.15
CA SER A 228 65.04 19.17 0.66
C SER A 228 63.79 19.47 -0.17
N ILE A 229 63.86 20.46 -1.07
CA ILE A 229 62.76 20.81 -1.97
C ILE A 229 62.45 19.66 -2.92
N ILE A 230 63.46 19.05 -3.56
CA ILE A 230 63.28 17.92 -4.47
C ILE A 230 62.59 16.74 -3.76
N LYS A 231 63.05 16.39 -2.55
CA LYS A 231 62.43 15.34 -1.73
C LYS A 231 60.97 15.67 -1.39
N GLY A 232 60.69 16.92 -1.00
CA GLY A 232 59.35 17.41 -0.69
C GLY A 232 58.39 17.29 -1.88
N ILE A 233 58.80 17.79 -3.06
CA ILE A 233 58.00 17.72 -4.28
C ILE A 233 57.81 16.26 -4.70
N SER A 234 58.84 15.42 -4.63
CA SER A 234 58.73 13.99 -4.98
C SER A 234 57.71 13.26 -4.12
N ASN A 235 57.68 13.54 -2.81
CA ASN A 235 56.68 12.96 -1.93
C ASN A 235 55.26 13.48 -2.26
N ASN A 236 55.12 14.78 -2.54
CA ASN A 236 53.83 15.39 -2.91
C ASN A 236 53.30 14.83 -4.24
N ILE A 237 54.15 14.61 -5.25
CA ILE A 237 53.76 13.96 -6.51
C ILE A 237 53.23 12.55 -6.24
N LYS A 238 53.94 11.74 -5.44
CA LYS A 238 53.50 10.37 -5.13
C LYS A 238 52.13 10.35 -4.45
N GLN A 239 51.93 11.24 -3.47
CA GLN A 239 50.64 11.38 -2.79
C GLN A 239 49.53 11.85 -3.72
N LEU A 240 49.83 12.82 -4.59
CA LEU A 240 48.86 13.32 -5.57
C LEU A 240 48.42 12.22 -6.54
N VAL A 241 49.38 11.47 -7.11
CA VAL A 241 49.08 10.37 -8.05
C VAL A 241 48.21 9.31 -7.39
N SER A 242 48.57 8.86 -6.19
CA SER A 242 47.75 7.91 -5.42
C SER A 242 46.35 8.45 -5.15
N SER A 243 46.24 9.71 -4.73
CA SER A 243 44.96 10.34 -4.43
C SER A 243 44.09 10.46 -5.68
N VAL A 244 44.66 10.77 -6.84
CA VAL A 244 43.94 10.85 -8.11
C VAL A 244 43.43 9.47 -8.53
N GLU A 245 44.26 8.43 -8.39
CA GLU A 245 43.89 7.05 -8.71
C GLU A 245 42.76 6.53 -7.80
N ASP A 246 42.90 6.69 -6.48
CA ASP A 246 41.88 6.29 -5.49
C ASP A 246 40.55 7.02 -5.75
N THR A 247 40.62 8.33 -5.99
CA THR A 247 39.42 9.13 -6.24
C THR A 247 38.78 8.73 -7.58
N SER A 248 39.58 8.47 -8.63
CA SER A 248 39.08 8.01 -9.94
C SER A 248 38.35 6.68 -9.84
N GLN A 249 38.83 5.76 -9.01
CA GLN A 249 38.16 4.49 -8.76
C GLN A 249 36.78 4.70 -8.11
N VAL A 250 36.71 5.54 -7.07
CA VAL A 250 35.44 5.87 -6.39
C VAL A 250 34.42 6.47 -7.36
N PHE A 251 34.84 7.37 -8.25
CA PHE A 251 33.91 7.97 -9.20
C PHE A 251 33.48 7.02 -10.32
N SER A 252 34.33 6.08 -10.73
CA SER A 252 33.95 4.99 -11.63
C SER A 252 32.86 4.11 -11.01
N GLU A 253 32.98 3.78 -9.71
CA GLU A 253 31.95 3.05 -8.97
C GLU A 253 30.65 3.86 -8.88
N ILE A 254 30.73 5.16 -8.60
CA ILE A 254 29.55 6.05 -8.59
C ILE A 254 28.85 6.08 -9.95
N GLU A 255 29.58 6.10 -11.07
CA GLU A 255 28.97 6.06 -12.41
C GLU A 255 28.15 4.78 -12.64
N VAL A 256 28.65 3.63 -12.17
CA VAL A 256 27.92 2.35 -12.24
C VAL A 256 26.67 2.39 -11.37
N GLU A 257 26.78 2.86 -10.12
CA GLU A 257 25.66 2.98 -9.18
C GLU A 257 24.57 3.93 -9.69
N VAL A 258 24.94 5.04 -10.34
CA VAL A 258 23.99 5.95 -10.99
C VAL A 258 23.15 5.21 -12.04
N ILE A 259 23.79 4.39 -12.88
CA ILE A 259 23.09 3.62 -13.92
C ILE A 259 22.14 2.59 -13.28
N GLU A 260 22.55 1.93 -12.21
CA GLU A 260 21.69 0.99 -11.48
C GLU A 260 20.49 1.69 -10.83
N ILE A 261 20.69 2.86 -10.22
CA ILE A 261 19.62 3.69 -9.66
C ILE A 261 18.63 4.11 -10.73
N ASP A 262 19.11 4.59 -11.89
CA ASP A 262 18.23 5.02 -12.98
C ASP A 262 17.38 3.86 -13.52
N ASN A 263 17.97 2.67 -13.66
CA ASN A 263 17.25 1.45 -14.04
C ASN A 263 16.23 1.03 -12.96
N ALA A 264 16.60 1.09 -11.69
CA ALA A 264 15.72 0.77 -10.57
C ALA A 264 14.51 1.72 -10.53
N VAL A 265 14.74 3.03 -10.71
CA VAL A 265 13.68 4.04 -10.79
C VAL A 265 12.75 3.76 -11.97
N ALA A 266 13.27 3.45 -13.16
CA ALA A 266 12.45 3.12 -14.32
C ALA A 266 11.55 1.89 -14.08
N ASN A 267 12.10 0.85 -13.44
CA ASN A 267 11.35 -0.34 -13.05
C ASN A 267 10.30 -0.05 -11.98
N SER A 268 10.62 0.78 -10.99
CA SER A 268 9.68 1.23 -9.95
C SER A 268 8.52 2.04 -10.55
N ILE A 269 8.78 2.95 -11.48
CA ILE A 269 7.72 3.71 -12.19
C ILE A 269 6.78 2.75 -12.92
N THR A 270 7.34 1.79 -13.66
CA THR A 270 6.55 0.80 -14.40
C THR A 270 5.69 -0.03 -13.45
N SER A 271 6.28 -0.52 -12.35
CA SER A 271 5.59 -1.35 -11.36
C SER A 271 4.49 -0.57 -10.63
N ALA A 272 4.74 0.70 -10.31
CA ALA A 272 3.77 1.58 -9.67
C ALA A 272 2.57 1.87 -10.60
N ASN A 273 2.81 2.13 -11.89
CA ASN A 273 1.74 2.31 -12.88
C ASN A 273 0.88 1.05 -13.02
N MET A 274 1.49 -0.13 -13.03
CA MET A 274 0.76 -1.40 -13.07
C MET A 274 -0.09 -1.59 -11.81
N ALA A 275 0.48 -1.32 -10.62
CA ALA A 275 -0.25 -1.42 -9.35
C ALA A 275 -1.44 -0.46 -9.28
N GLU A 276 -1.30 0.78 -9.78
CA GLU A 276 -2.41 1.74 -9.85
C GLU A 276 -3.55 1.22 -10.74
N GLN A 277 -3.22 0.64 -11.90
CA GLN A 277 -4.20 0.03 -12.78
C GLN A 277 -4.89 -1.18 -12.14
N ASP A 278 -4.12 -2.04 -11.46
CA ASP A 278 -4.65 -3.20 -10.74
C ASP A 278 -5.59 -2.75 -9.62
N PHE A 279 -5.24 -1.73 -8.84
CA PHE A 279 -6.12 -1.20 -7.80
C PHE A 279 -7.43 -0.66 -8.35
N LYS A 280 -7.39 0.03 -9.50
CA LYS A 280 -8.61 0.49 -10.17
C LYS A 280 -9.49 -0.69 -10.59
N SER A 281 -8.90 -1.70 -11.24
CA SER A 281 -9.61 -2.91 -11.69
C SER A 281 -10.18 -3.73 -10.54
N ILE A 282 -9.41 -3.91 -9.46
CA ILE A 282 -9.85 -4.62 -8.25
C ILE A 282 -11.01 -3.85 -7.63
N ASN A 283 -10.90 -2.52 -7.49
CA ASN A 283 -11.97 -1.70 -6.91
C ASN A 283 -13.26 -1.80 -7.73
N GLU A 284 -13.18 -1.76 -9.06
CA GLU A 284 -14.34 -1.97 -9.95
C GLU A 284 -14.95 -3.38 -9.76
N THR A 285 -14.11 -4.41 -9.69
CA THR A 285 -14.54 -5.81 -9.50
C THR A 285 -15.20 -6.02 -8.15
N VAL A 286 -14.61 -5.47 -7.08
CA VAL A 286 -15.13 -5.55 -5.71
C VAL A 286 -16.50 -4.88 -5.63
N ASN A 287 -16.65 -3.69 -6.23
CA ASN A 287 -17.93 -3.00 -6.28
C ASN A 287 -18.99 -3.78 -7.08
N ALA A 288 -18.62 -4.38 -8.22
CA ALA A 288 -19.53 -5.21 -9.00
C ALA A 288 -19.96 -6.49 -8.24
N GLN A 289 -19.04 -7.14 -7.53
CA GLN A 289 -19.35 -8.30 -6.69
C GLN A 289 -20.29 -7.93 -5.54
N LEU A 290 -20.09 -6.77 -4.90
CA LEU A 290 -21.02 -6.27 -3.88
C LEU A 290 -22.42 -6.08 -4.43
N GLU A 291 -22.55 -5.49 -5.62
CA GLU A 291 -23.84 -5.28 -6.25
C GLU A 291 -24.54 -6.63 -6.51
N SER A 292 -23.83 -7.58 -7.13
CA SER A 292 -24.34 -8.93 -7.43
C SER A 292 -24.71 -9.73 -6.17
N ILE A 293 -23.87 -9.74 -5.13
CA ILE A 293 -24.17 -10.39 -3.85
C ILE A 293 -25.43 -9.77 -3.23
N SER A 294 -25.57 -8.45 -3.29
CA SER A 294 -26.75 -7.79 -2.76
C SER A 294 -28.00 -8.09 -3.59
N GLU A 295 -27.90 -8.18 -4.91
CA GLU A 295 -29.00 -8.58 -5.79
C GLU A 295 -29.48 -10.01 -5.49
N LEU A 296 -28.54 -10.97 -5.38
CA LEU A 296 -28.83 -12.35 -4.99
C LEU A 296 -29.57 -12.42 -3.64
N LEU A 297 -29.15 -11.60 -2.67
CA LEU A 297 -29.81 -11.56 -1.37
C LEU A 297 -31.23 -10.97 -1.45
N ALA A 298 -31.46 -9.94 -2.27
CA ALA A 298 -32.83 -9.44 -2.50
C ALA A 298 -33.72 -10.52 -3.12
N ASP A 299 -33.21 -11.30 -4.06
CA ASP A 299 -33.95 -12.35 -4.76
C ASP A 299 -34.33 -13.49 -3.80
N VAL A 300 -33.35 -14.05 -3.08
CA VAL A 300 -33.57 -15.10 -2.07
C VAL A 300 -34.54 -14.63 -0.98
N MET A 301 -34.45 -13.36 -0.58
CA MET A 301 -35.35 -12.80 0.42
C MET A 301 -36.77 -12.60 -0.09
N GLY A 302 -36.93 -12.18 -1.34
CA GLY A 302 -38.22 -12.10 -2.00
C GLY A 302 -38.90 -13.46 -2.08
N GLU A 303 -38.17 -14.49 -2.51
CA GLU A 303 -38.69 -15.86 -2.64
C GLU A 303 -39.09 -16.50 -1.30
N ILE A 304 -38.30 -16.31 -0.24
CA ILE A 304 -38.52 -16.98 1.05
C ILE A 304 -39.51 -16.24 1.94
N SER A 305 -39.46 -14.90 1.98
CA SER A 305 -40.28 -14.11 2.90
C SER A 305 -41.66 -13.73 2.34
N GLY A 306 -41.84 -13.78 1.02
CA GLY A 306 -43.02 -13.24 0.33
C GLY A 306 -43.12 -11.71 0.38
N HIS A 307 -42.15 -11.02 1.00
CA HIS A 307 -42.06 -9.57 1.09
C HIS A 307 -40.93 -9.10 0.17
N ASN A 308 -41.27 -8.35 -0.87
CA ASN A 308 -40.29 -7.79 -1.79
C ASN A 308 -39.87 -6.38 -1.36
N MET A 309 -38.57 -6.10 -1.47
CA MET A 309 -38.08 -4.73 -1.42
C MET A 309 -38.74 -3.92 -2.54
N THR A 310 -39.48 -2.88 -2.18
CA THR A 310 -40.14 -2.05 -3.19
C THR A 310 -39.19 -0.92 -3.61
N LYS A 311 -38.84 -0.86 -4.89
CA LYS A 311 -38.08 0.28 -5.42
C LYS A 311 -39.01 1.49 -5.53
N VAL A 312 -38.58 2.60 -4.97
CA VAL A 312 -39.25 3.91 -5.05
C VAL A 312 -38.41 4.79 -5.97
N ARG A 313 -39.04 5.38 -6.97
CA ARG A 313 -38.40 6.33 -7.89
C ARG A 313 -38.56 7.76 -7.36
N PRO A 314 -37.64 8.67 -7.70
CA PRO A 314 -37.84 10.09 -7.42
C PRO A 314 -39.20 10.57 -7.98
N GLY A 315 -40.11 11.02 -7.10
CA GLY A 315 -41.43 11.54 -7.45
C GLY A 315 -42.61 10.61 -7.16
N ASP A 316 -42.35 9.40 -6.71
CA ASP A 316 -43.38 8.56 -6.09
C ASP A 316 -43.79 9.15 -4.72
N ASP A 317 -45.00 8.85 -4.26
CA ASP A 317 -45.48 9.34 -2.97
C ASP A 317 -44.75 8.64 -1.81
N ILE A 318 -43.91 9.39 -1.11
CA ILE A 318 -43.17 8.95 0.08
C ILE A 318 -43.84 9.40 1.39
N ALA A 319 -45.04 9.98 1.33
CA ALA A 319 -45.74 10.45 2.53
C ALA A 319 -46.06 9.29 3.48
N GLY A 320 -45.75 9.48 4.76
CA GLY A 320 -45.94 8.46 5.79
C GLY A 320 -44.88 7.35 5.81
N MET A 321 -43.78 7.51 5.07
CA MET A 321 -42.58 6.68 5.21
C MET A 321 -41.56 7.37 6.12
N GLU A 322 -40.89 6.61 6.99
CA GLU A 322 -39.73 7.09 7.74
C GLU A 322 -38.48 6.93 6.86
N VAL A 323 -37.79 8.04 6.59
CA VAL A 323 -36.63 8.06 5.70
C VAL A 323 -35.36 7.83 6.51
N ILE A 324 -34.60 6.79 6.16
CA ILE A 324 -33.32 6.45 6.76
C ILE A 324 -32.22 6.73 5.74
N ASP A 325 -31.37 7.70 6.03
CA ASP A 325 -30.19 8.00 5.24
C ASP A 325 -28.99 7.21 5.76
N VAL A 326 -28.38 6.42 4.88
CA VAL A 326 -27.28 5.51 5.25
C VAL A 326 -25.92 5.98 4.75
N ARG A 327 -25.80 7.26 4.39
CA ARG A 327 -24.54 7.89 4.00
C ARG A 327 -23.67 8.21 5.22
N ARG A 328 -22.44 8.67 4.97
CA ARG A 328 -21.55 9.19 6.01
C ARG A 328 -22.02 10.58 6.49
N PRO A 329 -21.69 11.02 7.71
CA PRO A 329 -22.07 12.35 8.23
C PRO A 329 -21.65 13.51 7.32
N GLU A 330 -20.47 13.39 6.69
CA GLU A 330 -19.93 14.37 5.73
C GLU A 330 -20.81 14.52 4.47
N GLU A 331 -21.42 13.44 4.01
CA GLU A 331 -22.27 13.44 2.82
C GLU A 331 -23.71 13.90 3.11
N PHE A 332 -24.20 13.68 4.35
CA PHE A 332 -25.58 13.97 4.74
C PHE A 332 -25.92 15.47 4.66
N ASN A 333 -24.97 16.33 5.02
CA ASN A 333 -25.10 17.79 4.92
C ASN A 333 -24.28 18.40 3.77
N GLY A 334 -23.75 17.55 2.88
CA GLY A 334 -22.88 17.97 1.78
C GLY A 334 -23.64 18.61 0.61
N GLU A 335 -23.04 18.52 -0.58
CA GLU A 335 -23.54 19.17 -1.79
C GLU A 335 -24.96 18.74 -2.17
N LEU A 336 -25.28 17.45 -2.04
CA LEU A 336 -26.58 16.86 -2.38
C LEU A 336 -27.69 17.13 -1.33
N GLY A 337 -27.35 17.66 -0.15
CA GLY A 337 -28.31 17.80 0.95
C GLY A 337 -28.88 16.46 1.42
N HIS A 338 -30.03 16.50 2.10
CA HIS A 338 -30.78 15.32 2.57
C HIS A 338 -32.29 15.57 2.51
N ILE A 339 -33.07 14.49 2.40
CA ILE A 339 -34.54 14.59 2.38
C ILE A 339 -35.02 15.07 3.76
N LYS A 340 -35.92 16.07 3.78
CA LYS A 340 -36.41 16.67 5.03
C LYS A 340 -37.04 15.63 5.95
N GLY A 341 -36.58 15.59 7.20
CA GLY A 341 -37.05 14.62 8.20
C GLY A 341 -36.37 13.25 8.11
N ALA A 342 -35.36 13.09 7.24
CA ALA A 342 -34.55 11.89 7.21
C ALA A 342 -33.69 11.76 8.48
N GLU A 343 -33.61 10.54 8.99
CA GLU A 343 -32.75 10.15 10.09
C GLU A 343 -31.44 9.57 9.53
N LEU A 344 -30.30 10.06 10.01
CA LEU A 344 -28.99 9.56 9.62
C LEU A 344 -28.65 8.30 10.42
N LEU A 345 -28.70 7.14 9.78
CA LEU A 345 -28.17 5.88 10.30
C LEU A 345 -27.10 5.37 9.34
N CYS A 346 -25.88 5.87 9.50
CA CYS A 346 -24.72 5.52 8.67
C CYS A 346 -24.59 3.99 8.54
N LEU A 347 -24.46 3.49 7.31
CA LEU A 347 -24.36 2.05 7.03
C LEU A 347 -23.20 1.39 7.79
N GLN A 348 -22.10 2.13 7.96
CA GLN A 348 -20.87 1.68 8.59
C GLN A 348 -20.92 1.68 10.14
N ASP A 349 -21.91 2.31 10.75
CA ASP A 349 -21.96 2.51 12.22
C ASP A 349 -22.95 1.54 12.87
N ASP A 350 -22.73 0.23 12.75
CA ASP A 350 -23.58 -0.83 13.32
C ASP A 350 -25.09 -0.63 13.02
N LEU A 351 -25.41 -0.38 11.74
CA LEU A 351 -26.78 -0.13 11.29
C LEU A 351 -27.76 -1.23 11.76
N GLU A 352 -27.33 -2.49 11.75
CA GLU A 352 -28.14 -3.63 12.19
C GLU A 352 -28.65 -3.45 13.63
N LYS A 353 -27.75 -3.10 14.55
CA LYS A 353 -28.09 -2.88 15.96
C LYS A 353 -29.06 -1.72 16.10
N LYS A 354 -28.82 -0.61 15.39
CA LYS A 354 -29.71 0.56 15.41
C LYS A 354 -31.10 0.25 14.86
N LEU A 355 -31.19 -0.61 13.84
CA LEU A 355 -32.46 -1.05 13.28
C LEU A 355 -33.23 -1.98 14.23
N THR A 356 -32.58 -2.77 15.09
CA THR A 356 -33.32 -3.62 16.04
C THR A 356 -34.17 -2.84 17.05
N GLU A 357 -33.88 -1.56 17.28
CA GLU A 357 -34.63 -0.66 18.16
C GLU A 357 -35.87 -0.04 17.48
N LYS A 358 -36.04 -0.24 16.16
CA LYS A 358 -37.11 0.34 15.35
C LYS A 358 -38.32 -0.58 15.23
N ASP A 359 -39.50 0.02 15.05
CA ASP A 359 -40.77 -0.70 14.85
C ASP A 359 -40.82 -1.33 13.45
N ARG A 360 -40.87 -2.66 13.39
CA ARG A 360 -40.79 -3.46 12.16
C ARG A 360 -42.03 -3.35 11.26
N THR A 361 -43.14 -2.87 11.81
CA THR A 361 -44.41 -2.77 11.07
C THR A 361 -44.47 -1.51 10.23
N LYS A 362 -43.70 -0.46 10.54
CA LYS A 362 -43.72 0.83 9.81
C LYS A 362 -43.10 0.75 8.41
N LYS A 363 -43.37 1.76 7.58
CA LYS A 363 -42.79 1.92 6.24
C LYS A 363 -41.46 2.66 6.34
N TYR A 364 -40.36 2.04 5.92
CA TYR A 364 -39.04 2.68 5.90
C TYR A 364 -38.51 2.83 4.48
N LEU A 365 -38.04 4.03 4.14
CA LEU A 365 -37.37 4.35 2.89
C LEU A 365 -35.88 4.56 3.15
N PHE A 366 -35.04 3.68 2.62
CA PHE A 366 -33.59 3.83 2.72
C PHE A 366 -33.04 4.66 1.56
N VAL A 367 -32.09 5.53 1.88
CA VAL A 367 -31.51 6.49 0.94
C VAL A 367 -29.99 6.55 1.08
N CYS A 368 -29.29 6.60 -0.05
CA CYS A 368 -27.86 6.89 -0.08
C CYS A 368 -27.48 7.77 -1.27
N ARG A 369 -26.19 7.93 -1.58
CA ARG A 369 -25.76 8.78 -2.71
C ARG A 369 -26.27 8.29 -4.07
N SER A 370 -26.07 7.01 -4.40
CA SER A 370 -26.34 6.43 -5.73
C SER A 370 -27.33 5.25 -5.74
N GLY A 371 -27.88 4.86 -4.58
CA GLY A 371 -28.82 3.74 -4.43
C GLY A 371 -28.20 2.41 -3.96
N GLY A 372 -26.90 2.20 -4.14
CA GLY A 372 -26.24 0.94 -3.77
C GLY A 372 -26.23 0.66 -2.25
N ARG A 373 -25.74 1.62 -1.45
CA ARG A 373 -25.72 1.50 0.02
C ARG A 373 -27.11 1.39 0.64
N SER A 374 -28.10 2.12 0.12
CA SER A 374 -29.48 2.06 0.62
C SER A 374 -30.16 0.76 0.25
N ALA A 375 -29.84 0.16 -0.90
CA ALA A 375 -30.31 -1.18 -1.23
C ALA A 375 -29.72 -2.21 -0.26
N ARG A 376 -28.45 -2.08 0.14
CA ARG A 376 -27.86 -2.93 1.20
C ARG A 376 -28.54 -2.72 2.55
N ALA A 377 -28.76 -1.47 2.96
CA ALA A 377 -29.46 -1.15 4.20
C ALA A 377 -30.91 -1.68 4.23
N SER A 378 -31.63 -1.54 3.12
CA SER A 378 -32.98 -2.10 2.94
C SER A 378 -32.99 -3.61 3.16
N ARG A 379 -32.00 -4.30 2.61
CA ARG A 379 -31.86 -5.74 2.77
C ARG A 379 -31.55 -6.15 4.21
N ILE A 380 -30.70 -5.41 4.91
CA ILE A 380 -30.47 -5.60 6.36
C ILE A 380 -31.79 -5.46 7.12
N ALA A 381 -32.58 -4.41 6.83
CA ALA A 381 -33.88 -4.22 7.47
C ALA A 381 -34.86 -5.37 7.17
N MET A 382 -34.95 -5.81 5.92
CA MET A 382 -35.78 -6.96 5.58
C MET A 382 -35.29 -8.25 6.26
N ALA A 383 -33.98 -8.42 6.46
CA ALA A 383 -33.43 -9.58 7.18
C ALA A 383 -33.77 -9.55 8.68
N LEU A 384 -33.91 -8.35 9.23
CA LEU A 384 -34.47 -8.10 10.56
C LEU A 384 -36.01 -8.21 10.61
N GLN A 385 -36.63 -8.72 9.53
CA GLN A 385 -38.07 -8.98 9.40
C GLN A 385 -38.93 -7.70 9.41
N PHE A 386 -38.43 -6.62 8.81
CA PHE A 386 -39.26 -5.44 8.54
C PHE A 386 -40.24 -5.74 7.42
N GLU A 387 -41.52 -5.44 7.64
CA GLU A 387 -42.61 -5.82 6.73
C GLU A 387 -42.66 -4.93 5.48
N ARG A 388 -42.31 -3.64 5.61
CA ARG A 388 -42.51 -2.62 4.58
C ARG A 388 -41.24 -1.82 4.33
N VAL A 389 -40.37 -2.38 3.49
CA VAL A 389 -39.06 -1.81 3.18
C VAL A 389 -38.99 -1.28 1.75
N TYR A 390 -38.55 -0.04 1.63
CA TYR A 390 -38.43 0.69 0.38
C TYR A 390 -36.99 1.17 0.16
N ASN A 391 -36.52 1.11 -1.08
CA ASN A 391 -35.22 1.64 -1.47
C ASN A 391 -35.40 2.74 -2.51
N LEU A 392 -34.74 3.89 -2.30
CA LEU A 392 -34.72 4.95 -3.30
C LEU A 392 -33.77 4.57 -4.45
N ASP A 393 -34.33 4.29 -5.62
CA ASP A 393 -33.59 3.92 -6.83
C ASP A 393 -32.76 5.13 -7.33
N GLY A 394 -31.47 4.92 -7.60
CA GLY A 394 -30.54 6.00 -7.98
C GLY A 394 -30.14 6.97 -6.85
N GLY A 395 -30.69 6.81 -5.64
CA GLY A 395 -30.33 7.57 -4.45
C GLY A 395 -30.54 9.10 -4.58
N MET A 396 -29.76 9.85 -3.81
CA MET A 396 -29.80 11.32 -3.79
C MET A 396 -29.33 11.96 -5.09
N LEU A 397 -28.51 11.28 -5.90
CA LEU A 397 -28.14 11.76 -7.23
C LEU A 397 -29.38 11.87 -8.13
N ALA A 398 -30.15 10.78 -8.25
CA ALA A 398 -31.38 10.77 -9.04
C ALA A 398 -32.48 11.67 -8.44
N TRP A 399 -32.53 11.79 -7.11
CA TRP A 399 -33.41 12.76 -6.44
C TRP A 399 -33.09 14.20 -6.83
N CYS A 400 -31.81 14.60 -6.69
CA CYS A 400 -31.37 15.98 -6.95
C CYS A 400 -31.45 16.33 -8.44
N GLU A 401 -31.23 15.37 -9.33
CA GLU A 401 -31.42 15.57 -10.77
C GLU A 401 -32.87 15.96 -11.10
N LYS A 402 -33.85 15.38 -10.38
CA LYS A 402 -35.28 15.60 -10.65
C LYS A 402 -35.88 16.78 -9.89
N PHE A 403 -35.50 16.99 -8.63
CA PHE A 403 -36.13 17.98 -7.74
C PHE A 403 -35.19 19.12 -7.31
N GLY A 404 -33.91 19.06 -7.69
CA GLY A 404 -32.89 19.90 -7.10
C GLY A 404 -32.52 19.46 -5.69
N LYS A 405 -31.64 20.23 -5.05
CA LYS A 405 -31.23 19.99 -3.66
C LYS A 405 -32.44 20.18 -2.72
N PRO A 406 -32.84 19.15 -1.95
CA PRO A 406 -33.97 19.24 -1.03
C PRO A 406 -33.72 20.12 0.20
#